data_AF-A0A966Q6P0-F1
#
_entry.id   AF-A0A966Q6P0-F1
#
_cell.length_a   1.000
_cell.length_b   1.000
_cell.length_c   1.000
_cell.angle_alpha   90.00
_cell.angle_beta   90.00
_cell.angle_gamma   90.00
#
_symmetry.space_group_name_H-M   'P 1'
#
loop_
_entity.id
_entity.type
_entity.pdbx_description
1 polymer ?
#
loop_
_entity_poly.entity_id
_entity_poly.type
_entity_poly.pdbx_seq_one_letter_code
_entity_poly.pdbx_strand_id
1 'polypeptide(L)'
;NWSGHTLVGAAGNHDVRLVTSGAVATYENASAGVGKSVSVTGLSLSGADAGRYEIGPALLLSGTIEAKGLGVNGLVVKKRGYEGSGEVRAPLEWGGHVLSGKVGSDEVYVQEPYGEGKYEDGLVGTNKAVTWWNRDPVLAGAAASNYYVEFPEGVLFGEVEKGVVLPRVSGTMGIYNGQRQGVSAEAKVEGVNLAVVTKYWGLSNTVYPTNELGPIDAGSYGVEVKVAESEQNYAGGTNVVLTIAKKAAVITANSDTIRAGTVFNSNNYSSSGFLTNIGGGLVTLRSGSSSTIPVSYDSSRTMGGVYRILRGSVGDSVSQNYQIEYREGTLTVLKQSVVTEGTVMPLGMGQGFTAVVLTNGAVTNWGTNTLTIPTVINQ
;
A
#
# COMPACT_ATOMS: atom_id res chain seq x y z
N ASN A 1 66.87 28.97 10.00
CA ASN A 1 67.90 29.01 8.94
C ASN A 1 68.46 30.44 8.91
N TRP A 2 69.73 30.64 9.26
CA TRP A 2 70.38 31.96 9.27
C TRP A 2 71.18 32.26 7.98
N SER A 3 71.12 31.37 6.97
CA SER A 3 71.78 31.58 5.68
C SER A 3 71.06 32.69 4.90
N GLY A 4 71.78 33.75 4.50
CA GLY A 4 71.21 34.87 3.75
C GLY A 4 70.99 36.15 4.54
N HIS A 5 71.66 36.31 5.69
CA HIS A 5 71.67 37.58 6.41
C HIS A 5 72.52 38.63 5.67
N THR A 6 72.07 39.88 5.71
CA THR A 6 72.84 41.04 5.22
C THR A 6 72.94 42.04 6.36
N LEU A 7 74.14 42.53 6.64
CA LEU A 7 74.33 43.64 7.56
C LEU A 7 73.97 44.95 6.85
N VAL A 8 73.05 45.72 7.43
CA VAL A 8 72.67 47.05 6.94
C VAL A 8 73.33 48.09 7.84
N GLY A 9 73.99 49.08 7.24
CA GLY A 9 74.65 50.17 7.96
C GLY A 9 76.16 50.01 8.17
N ALA A 10 76.76 48.88 7.78
CA ALA A 10 78.21 48.74 7.70
C ALA A 10 78.78 49.52 6.50
N ALA A 11 79.78 50.37 6.73
CA ALA A 11 80.52 51.04 5.66
C ALA A 11 81.24 50.01 4.76
N GLY A 12 81.23 50.21 3.45
CA GLY A 12 81.66 49.20 2.46
C GLY A 12 83.15 48.81 2.51
N ASN A 13 83.98 49.55 3.26
CA ASN A 13 85.38 49.25 3.50
C ASN A 13 85.67 48.67 4.91
N HIS A 14 84.66 48.51 5.76
CA HIS A 14 84.82 47.97 7.11
C HIS A 14 84.63 46.45 7.14
N ASP A 15 85.51 45.74 7.83
CA ASP A 15 85.44 44.29 8.01
C ASP A 15 84.51 43.94 9.19
N VAL A 16 83.24 43.67 8.88
CA VAL A 16 82.20 43.30 9.85
C VAL A 16 81.39 42.12 9.33
N ARG A 17 81.23 41.08 10.13
CA ARG A 17 80.43 39.88 9.83
C ARG A 17 79.50 39.56 11.00
N LEU A 18 78.27 39.14 10.69
CA LEU A 18 77.34 38.63 11.70
C LEU A 18 77.72 37.20 12.08
N VAL A 19 77.85 36.94 13.37
CA VAL A 19 78.06 35.60 13.92
C VAL A 19 76.72 35.08 14.42
N THR A 20 76.27 33.97 13.84
CA THR A 20 74.97 33.35 14.14
C THR A 20 75.09 32.00 14.82
N SER A 21 76.31 31.53 15.10
CA SER A 21 76.56 30.23 15.74
C SER A 21 76.02 30.12 17.16
N GLY A 22 75.88 31.25 17.87
CA GLY A 22 75.22 31.33 19.18
C GLY A 22 73.78 31.84 19.13
N ALA A 23 73.23 32.10 17.93
CA ALA A 23 71.94 32.74 17.79
C ALA A 23 70.79 31.78 18.09
N VAL A 24 69.97 32.10 19.09
CA VAL A 24 68.77 31.36 19.48
C VAL A 24 67.56 32.23 19.20
N ALA A 25 66.60 31.68 18.46
CA ALA A 25 65.31 32.31 18.20
C ALA A 25 64.21 31.54 18.95
N THR A 26 63.37 32.26 19.71
CA THR A 26 62.30 31.67 20.53
C THR A 26 60.98 32.38 20.33
N TYR A 27 59.88 31.64 20.22
CA TYR A 27 58.55 32.21 20.30
C TYR A 27 58.26 32.73 21.72
N GLU A 28 57.42 33.75 21.82
CA GLU A 28 56.95 34.30 23.09
C GLU A 28 56.26 33.23 23.98
N ASN A 29 55.47 32.35 23.38
CA ASN A 29 54.85 31.21 24.04
C ASN A 29 54.55 30.09 23.05
N ALA A 30 54.19 28.91 23.58
CA ALA A 30 53.96 27.70 22.81
C ALA A 30 52.57 27.57 22.17
N SER A 31 51.64 28.51 22.42
CA SER A 31 50.27 28.40 21.91
C SER A 31 50.20 28.54 20.39
N ALA A 32 49.28 27.85 19.72
CA ALA A 32 49.06 28.02 18.30
C ALA A 32 48.65 29.47 17.96
N GLY A 33 48.98 29.92 16.75
CA GLY A 33 48.65 31.25 16.28
C GLY A 33 49.55 31.71 15.14
N VAL A 34 49.04 32.68 14.39
CA VAL A 34 49.75 33.36 13.30
C VAL A 34 50.36 34.66 13.83
N GLY A 35 51.51 35.07 13.28
CA GLY A 35 52.12 36.35 13.61
C GLY A 35 52.73 36.41 15.02
N LYS A 36 53.03 35.26 15.62
CA LYS A 36 53.61 35.17 16.96
C LYS A 36 55.00 35.79 16.97
N SER A 37 55.25 36.64 17.95
CA SER A 37 56.56 37.30 18.12
C SER A 37 57.66 36.28 18.38
N VAL A 38 58.80 36.50 17.73
CA VAL A 38 60.03 35.70 17.89
C VAL A 38 61.14 36.61 18.40
N SER A 39 61.68 36.30 19.58
CA SER A 39 62.84 36.98 20.14
C SER A 39 64.13 36.27 19.71
N VAL A 40 65.19 37.05 19.45
CA VAL A 40 66.50 36.52 19.06
C VAL A 40 67.56 36.96 20.07
N THR A 41 68.35 36.02 20.54
CA THR A 41 69.48 36.26 21.45
C THR A 41 70.75 35.60 20.90
N GLY A 42 71.92 35.99 21.41
CA GLY A 42 73.20 35.33 21.08
C GLY A 42 73.78 35.68 19.69
N LEU A 43 73.22 36.68 19.01
CA LEU A 43 73.87 37.30 17.86
C LEU A 43 75.09 38.12 18.33
N SER A 44 76.17 38.08 17.56
CA SER A 44 77.34 38.92 17.78
C SER A 44 77.98 39.37 16.46
N LEU A 45 78.87 40.35 16.53
CA LEU A 45 79.64 40.84 15.38
C LEU A 45 81.09 40.38 15.48
N SER A 46 81.71 40.09 14.35
CA SER A 46 83.13 39.74 14.22
C SER A 46 83.78 40.49 13.06
N GLY A 47 85.10 40.44 12.97
CA GLY A 47 85.89 41.22 11.99
C GLY A 47 86.61 42.40 12.64
N ALA A 48 87.58 42.97 11.92
CA ALA A 48 88.49 43.98 12.46
C ALA A 48 87.77 45.27 12.92
N ASP A 49 86.63 45.60 12.30
CA ASP A 49 85.88 46.82 12.60
C ASP A 49 84.63 46.58 13.46
N ALA A 50 84.38 45.35 13.93
CA ALA A 50 83.16 44.97 14.65
C ALA A 50 82.87 45.82 15.89
N GLY A 51 83.90 46.24 16.63
CA GLY A 51 83.75 47.07 17.84
C GLY A 51 83.23 48.49 17.57
N ARG A 52 83.12 48.91 16.31
CA ARG A 52 82.54 50.21 15.90
C ARG A 52 81.03 50.14 15.65
N TYR A 53 80.44 48.95 15.76
CA TYR A 53 79.05 48.70 15.45
C TYR A 53 78.37 47.97 16.60
N GLU A 54 77.08 48.23 16.76
CA GLU A 54 76.21 47.48 17.66
C GLU A 54 75.11 46.82 16.84
N ILE A 55 74.58 45.71 17.36
CA ILE A 55 73.39 45.08 16.80
C ILE A 55 72.20 45.91 17.28
N GLY A 56 71.50 46.56 16.35
CA GLY A 56 70.34 47.38 16.66
C GLY A 56 69.22 46.63 17.38
N PRO A 57 68.34 47.34 18.10
CA PRO A 57 67.28 46.70 18.89
C PRO A 57 66.26 45.98 18.00
N ALA A 58 66.03 44.71 18.33
CA ALA A 58 64.94 43.83 17.91
C ALA A 58 64.70 43.71 16.38
N LEU A 59 65.13 42.57 15.82
CA LEU A 59 64.52 42.05 14.60
C LEU A 59 63.05 41.75 14.92
N LEU A 60 62.10 42.47 14.30
CA LEU A 60 60.67 42.14 14.37
C LEU A 60 60.43 40.87 13.55
N LEU A 61 60.74 39.73 14.16
CA LEU A 61 60.45 38.43 13.59
C LEU A 61 59.09 37.97 14.10
N SER A 62 58.28 37.47 13.18
CA SER A 62 57.05 36.79 13.51
C SER A 62 57.01 35.44 12.80
N GLY A 63 56.40 34.46 13.44
CA GLY A 63 56.16 33.15 12.84
C GLY A 63 54.75 32.64 13.13
N THR A 64 54.48 31.45 12.62
CA THR A 64 53.21 30.75 12.85
C THR A 64 53.51 29.46 13.61
N ILE A 65 52.73 29.20 14.65
CA ILE A 65 52.60 27.88 15.26
C ILE A 65 51.25 27.33 14.82
N GLU A 66 51.27 26.27 14.02
CA GLU A 66 50.04 25.61 13.55
C GLU A 66 49.38 24.85 14.71
N ALA A 67 48.05 24.85 14.73
CA ALA A 67 47.30 24.01 15.66
C ALA A 67 47.55 22.54 15.33
N LYS A 68 47.64 21.69 16.35
CA LYS A 68 47.89 20.26 16.16
C LYS A 68 46.58 19.49 15.98
N GLY A 69 46.56 18.57 15.02
CA GLY A 69 45.43 17.65 14.82
C GLY A 69 45.26 16.67 16.00
N LEU A 70 44.02 16.51 16.44
CA LEU A 70 43.60 15.49 17.39
C LEU A 70 42.73 14.46 16.69
N GLY A 71 43.14 13.20 16.74
CA GLY A 71 42.29 12.09 16.31
C GLY A 71 41.16 11.85 17.32
N VAL A 72 39.94 11.63 16.83
CA VAL A 72 38.78 11.26 17.66
C VAL A 72 38.40 9.80 17.40
N ASN A 73 38.35 9.01 18.47
CA ASN A 73 38.02 7.59 18.46
C ASN A 73 36.76 7.32 19.29
N GLY A 74 36.17 6.13 19.15
CA GLY A 74 35.03 5.70 19.98
C GLY A 74 33.68 6.32 19.60
N LEU A 75 33.60 6.97 18.43
CA LEU A 75 32.34 7.45 17.88
C LEU A 75 31.53 6.28 17.31
N VAL A 76 30.22 6.32 17.55
CA VAL A 76 29.26 5.38 16.96
C VAL A 76 28.32 6.16 16.05
N VAL A 77 28.04 5.65 14.85
CA VAL A 77 27.06 6.25 13.95
C VAL A 77 25.69 5.63 14.25
N LYS A 78 24.73 6.45 14.65
CA LYS A 78 23.35 5.99 14.86
C LYS A 78 22.66 5.77 13.52
N LYS A 79 21.72 4.82 13.51
CA LYS A 79 20.78 4.70 12.39
C LYS A 79 19.91 5.95 12.31
N ARG A 80 19.52 6.32 11.11
CA ARG A 80 18.48 7.33 10.86
C ARG A 80 17.52 6.87 9.78
N GLY A 81 16.31 7.40 9.81
CA GLY A 81 15.39 7.27 8.68
C GLY A 81 15.81 8.13 7.49
N TYR A 82 15.33 7.74 6.32
CA TYR A 82 15.37 8.55 5.12
C TYR A 82 14.41 9.74 5.25
N GLU A 83 14.94 10.96 5.10
CA GLU A 83 14.21 12.24 5.22
C GLU A 83 14.34 13.06 3.93
N GLY A 84 14.63 12.40 2.80
CA GLY A 84 14.87 13.05 1.51
C GLY A 84 16.34 13.00 1.08
N SER A 85 16.58 13.06 -0.24
CA SER A 85 17.91 12.84 -0.83
C SER A 85 18.92 13.94 -0.52
N GLY A 86 18.45 15.15 -0.22
CA GLY A 86 19.31 16.29 0.14
C GLY A 86 19.82 16.24 1.59
N GLU A 87 19.20 15.44 2.46
CA GLU A 87 19.58 15.36 3.87
C GLU A 87 20.68 14.32 4.08
N VAL A 88 21.92 14.77 4.25
CA VAL A 88 23.13 13.94 4.28
C VAL A 88 23.77 13.79 5.67
N ARG A 89 23.13 14.26 6.74
CA ARG A 89 23.68 14.19 8.10
C ARG A 89 23.82 12.75 8.60
N ALA A 90 24.97 12.41 9.16
CA ALA A 90 25.19 11.17 9.89
C ALA A 90 25.13 11.46 11.39
N PRO A 91 24.13 10.93 12.14
CA PRO A 91 24.00 11.19 13.56
C PRO A 91 25.10 10.44 14.31
N LEU A 92 25.99 11.18 14.97
CA LEU A 92 27.09 10.62 15.74
C LEU A 92 26.75 10.58 17.23
N GLU A 93 27.07 9.47 17.88
CA GLU A 93 27.01 9.31 19.33
C GLU A 93 28.38 9.55 19.94
N TRP A 94 28.47 10.65 20.69
CA TRP A 94 29.71 11.11 21.32
C TRP A 94 29.92 10.55 22.74
N GLY A 95 28.98 9.76 23.29
CA GLY A 95 29.07 9.29 24.68
C GLY A 95 30.34 8.48 25.02
N GLY A 96 30.96 7.83 24.03
CA GLY A 96 32.18 7.03 24.18
C GLY A 96 33.45 7.63 23.56
N HIS A 97 33.42 8.91 23.15
CA HIS A 97 34.52 9.49 22.40
C HIS A 97 35.81 9.63 23.22
N VAL A 98 36.96 9.46 22.57
CA VAL A 98 38.28 9.68 23.16
C VAL A 98 39.15 10.49 22.18
N LEU A 99 39.77 11.55 22.69
CA LEU A 99 40.75 12.34 21.94
C LEU A 99 42.15 11.74 22.09
N SER A 100 42.85 11.61 20.97
CA SER A 100 44.24 11.16 20.87
C SER A 100 45.12 12.26 20.25
N GLY A 101 46.43 12.26 20.54
CA GLY A 101 47.38 13.22 19.97
C GLY A 101 47.69 14.44 20.85
N LYS A 102 47.07 14.54 22.04
CA LYS A 102 47.37 15.57 23.04
C LYS A 102 48.86 15.58 23.40
N VAL A 103 49.40 16.77 23.66
CA VAL A 103 50.78 16.95 24.11
C VAL A 103 50.79 17.02 25.64
N GLY A 104 51.60 16.17 26.28
CA GLY A 104 51.78 16.19 27.74
C GLY A 104 50.45 16.09 28.51
N SER A 105 50.25 17.04 29.42
CA SER A 105 49.05 17.15 30.27
C SER A 105 48.05 18.21 29.78
N ASP A 106 48.10 18.58 28.49
CA ASP A 106 47.21 19.59 27.94
C ASP A 106 45.73 19.25 28.18
N GLU A 107 45.01 20.19 28.77
CA GLU A 107 43.57 20.06 29.02
C GLU A 107 42.79 20.46 27.77
N VAL A 108 42.27 19.45 27.07
CA VAL A 108 41.45 19.58 25.87
C VAL A 108 40.38 18.50 25.84
N TYR A 109 39.13 18.86 25.55
CA TYR A 109 38.01 17.94 25.40
C TYR A 109 37.00 18.48 24.38
N VAL A 110 36.12 17.62 23.86
CA VAL A 110 35.02 18.05 22.98
C VAL A 110 33.83 18.46 23.84
N GLN A 111 33.16 19.54 23.47
CA GLN A 111 31.94 20.01 24.14
C GLN A 111 30.79 20.23 23.16
N GLU A 112 29.61 20.49 23.70
CA GLU A 112 28.47 20.90 22.87
C GLU A 112 28.69 22.29 22.25
N PRO A 113 28.25 22.50 21.00
CA PRO A 113 27.66 21.51 20.11
C PRO A 113 28.71 20.52 19.58
N TYR A 114 28.41 19.22 19.69
CA TYR A 114 29.27 18.18 19.13
C TYR A 114 29.29 18.24 17.60
N GLY A 115 30.33 17.64 17.02
CA GLY A 115 30.43 17.51 15.57
C GLY A 115 29.35 16.57 15.01
N GLU A 116 28.94 16.84 13.79
CA GLU A 116 28.01 15.98 13.04
C GLU A 116 28.73 15.38 11.85
N GLY A 117 28.51 14.10 11.59
CA GLY A 117 29.06 13.44 10.42
C GLY A 117 28.24 13.77 9.16
N LYS A 118 28.84 13.51 8.00
CA LYS A 118 28.22 13.67 6.69
C LYS A 118 28.37 12.38 5.87
N TYR A 119 27.28 11.87 5.32
CA TYR A 119 27.29 10.83 4.28
C TYR A 119 27.55 11.47 2.90
N GLU A 120 27.95 10.67 1.92
CA GLU A 120 28.08 11.12 0.53
C GLU A 120 26.74 11.57 -0.07
N ASP A 121 25.68 10.83 0.24
CA ASP A 121 24.30 11.09 -0.19
C ASP A 121 23.30 10.69 0.90
N GLY A 122 22.06 11.19 0.77
CA GLY A 122 20.98 10.89 1.71
C GLY A 122 20.26 9.57 1.43
N LEU A 123 20.62 8.80 0.40
CA LEU A 123 19.91 7.59 -0.04
C LEU A 123 20.01 6.47 1.01
N VAL A 124 18.97 5.63 1.03
CA VAL A 124 18.92 4.44 1.89
C VAL A 124 20.07 3.50 1.61
N GLY A 125 20.63 2.93 2.67
CA GLY A 125 21.70 1.95 2.55
C GLY A 125 22.32 1.57 3.88
N THR A 126 22.88 0.37 3.92
CA THR A 126 23.74 -0.12 5.00
C THR A 126 25.20 0.21 4.70
N ASN A 127 26.05 0.27 5.73
CA ASN A 127 27.48 0.55 5.59
C ASN A 127 27.79 1.84 4.83
N LYS A 128 26.98 2.88 5.01
CA LYS A 128 27.24 4.18 4.41
C LYS A 128 28.41 4.84 5.12
N ALA A 129 29.45 5.17 4.37
CA ALA A 129 30.63 5.84 4.91
C ALA A 129 30.29 7.27 5.32
N VAL A 130 30.74 7.65 6.52
CA VAL A 130 30.78 9.06 6.92
C VAL A 130 32.08 9.63 6.36
N THR A 131 31.99 10.62 5.48
CA THR A 131 33.11 11.10 4.66
C THR A 131 33.71 12.41 5.18
N TRP A 132 32.94 13.21 5.91
CA TRP A 132 33.39 14.49 6.45
C TRP A 132 32.55 14.96 7.63
N TRP A 133 32.96 16.06 8.26
CA TRP A 133 32.12 16.80 9.20
C TRP A 133 31.04 17.58 8.44
N ASN A 134 29.77 17.33 8.76
CA ASN A 134 28.69 18.25 8.40
C ASN A 134 28.74 19.51 9.27
N ARG A 135 29.20 19.35 10.51
CA ARG A 135 29.54 20.42 11.45
C ARG A 135 30.77 19.99 12.25
N ASP A 136 31.75 20.87 12.36
CA ASP A 136 32.98 20.57 13.09
C ASP A 136 32.72 20.44 14.61
N PRO A 137 33.45 19.54 15.30
CA PRO A 137 33.39 19.46 16.76
C PRO A 137 33.98 20.70 17.43
N VAL A 138 33.37 21.14 18.54
CA VAL A 138 33.89 22.25 19.35
C VAL A 138 34.83 21.73 20.43
N LEU A 139 36.06 22.24 20.47
CA LEU A 139 37.03 21.96 21.52
C LEU A 139 36.93 22.98 22.68
N ALA A 140 37.17 22.50 23.89
CA ALA A 140 37.26 23.28 25.12
C ALA A 140 38.38 22.77 26.04
N GLY A 141 38.68 23.54 27.08
CA GLY A 141 39.84 23.36 27.96
C GLY A 141 40.93 24.41 27.72
N ALA A 142 41.86 24.54 28.66
CA ALA A 142 42.86 25.61 28.66
C ALA A 142 43.78 25.60 27.42
N ALA A 143 44.01 24.43 26.82
CA ALA A 143 44.87 24.29 25.65
C ALA A 143 44.10 24.16 24.33
N ALA A 144 42.76 24.29 24.33
CA ALA A 144 41.92 23.98 23.16
C ALA A 144 42.29 24.73 21.88
N SER A 145 42.71 26.00 21.99
CA SER A 145 43.15 26.81 20.85
C SER A 145 44.38 26.28 20.14
N ASN A 146 45.14 25.38 20.77
CA ASN A 146 46.34 24.77 20.22
C ASN A 146 46.03 23.56 19.33
N TYR A 147 44.75 23.20 19.20
CA TYR A 147 44.34 21.96 18.55
C TYR A 147 43.14 22.16 17.62
N TYR A 148 42.96 21.21 16.71
CA TYR A 148 41.73 21.00 15.96
C TYR A 148 41.41 19.50 15.95
N VAL A 149 40.15 19.12 15.71
CA VAL A 149 39.78 17.70 15.60
C VAL A 149 39.90 17.26 14.14
N GLU A 150 40.70 16.22 13.91
CA GLU A 150 40.79 15.56 12.61
C GLU A 150 39.56 14.67 12.40
N PHE A 151 39.07 14.65 11.16
CA PHE A 151 38.01 13.72 10.80
C PHE A 151 38.55 12.28 10.85
N PRO A 152 37.81 11.32 11.45
CA PRO A 152 38.25 9.93 11.49
C PRO A 152 38.37 9.34 10.09
N GLU A 153 39.57 8.90 9.71
CA GLU A 153 39.77 8.27 8.40
C GLU A 153 39.17 6.85 8.38
N GLY A 154 38.20 6.61 7.49
CA GLY A 154 37.82 5.27 7.02
C GLY A 154 37.18 4.32 8.04
N VAL A 155 36.78 4.78 9.23
CA VAL A 155 36.28 3.91 10.33
C VAL A 155 34.82 4.16 10.73
N LEU A 156 34.15 5.16 10.16
CA LEU A 156 32.77 5.48 10.50
C LEU A 156 31.82 5.05 9.39
N PHE A 157 31.00 4.06 9.71
CA PHE A 157 29.93 3.57 8.85
C PHE A 157 28.61 3.60 9.60
N GLY A 158 27.56 4.02 8.92
CA GLY A 158 26.20 4.03 9.46
C GLY A 158 25.19 3.45 8.49
N GLU A 159 23.92 3.61 8.86
CA GLU A 159 22.79 3.08 8.13
C GLU A 159 21.72 4.16 7.99
N VAL A 160 21.20 4.31 6.76
CA VAL A 160 20.01 5.09 6.47
C VAL A 160 18.90 4.11 6.15
N GLU A 161 17.93 4.00 7.05
CA GLU A 161 16.77 3.13 6.95
C GLU A 161 15.70 3.76 6.03
N LYS A 162 14.88 2.92 5.39
CA LYS A 162 13.80 3.39 4.52
C LYS A 162 12.84 4.31 5.26
N GLY A 163 12.42 5.38 4.60
CA GLY A 163 11.34 6.24 5.07
C GLY A 163 10.03 5.47 5.04
N VAL A 164 9.17 5.64 6.06
CA VAL A 164 7.89 4.93 6.15
C VAL A 164 6.76 5.79 5.61
N VAL A 165 6.02 5.27 4.63
CA VAL A 165 4.87 5.93 4.02
C VAL A 165 3.64 5.04 4.15
N LEU A 166 2.54 5.60 4.65
CA LEU A 166 1.25 4.90 4.74
C LEU A 166 0.41 5.23 3.50
N PRO A 167 0.14 4.25 2.60
CA PRO A 167 -0.72 4.50 1.45
C PRO A 167 -2.14 4.85 1.87
N ARG A 168 -2.76 5.80 1.17
CA ARG A 168 -4.18 6.13 1.29
C ARG A 168 -4.96 5.26 0.31
N VAL A 169 -6.00 4.60 0.79
CA VAL A 169 -6.79 3.66 -0.01
C VAL A 169 -8.25 4.10 -0.07
N SER A 170 -8.85 4.04 -1.26
CA SER A 170 -10.25 4.37 -1.54
C SER A 170 -10.89 3.34 -2.48
N GLY A 171 -12.20 3.43 -2.70
CA GLY A 171 -12.91 2.47 -3.56
C GLY A 171 -13.06 1.08 -2.93
N THR A 172 -13.13 1.00 -1.60
CA THR A 172 -13.26 -0.27 -0.85
C THR A 172 -14.66 -0.89 -0.92
N MET A 173 -15.58 -0.29 -1.67
CA MET A 173 -16.94 -0.78 -1.85
C MET A 173 -17.32 -0.76 -3.32
N GLY A 174 -17.94 -1.85 -3.76
CA GLY A 174 -18.46 -2.02 -5.11
C GLY A 174 -19.76 -2.80 -5.11
N ILE A 175 -20.40 -2.88 -6.28
CA ILE A 175 -21.55 -3.73 -6.54
C ILE A 175 -21.18 -4.62 -7.72
N TYR A 176 -21.54 -5.90 -7.67
CA TYR A 176 -21.27 -6.84 -8.75
C TYR A 176 -21.74 -6.30 -10.11
N ASN A 177 -20.81 -6.20 -11.05
CA ASN A 177 -21.01 -5.65 -12.39
C ASN A 177 -20.39 -6.54 -13.49
N GLY A 178 -19.91 -7.74 -13.14
CA GLY A 178 -19.31 -8.68 -14.09
C GLY A 178 -17.93 -8.27 -14.60
N GLN A 179 -17.31 -7.24 -14.03
CA GLN A 179 -15.96 -6.78 -14.36
C GLN A 179 -15.05 -6.89 -13.12
N ARG A 180 -13.74 -6.87 -13.34
CA ARG A 180 -12.78 -6.82 -12.22
C ARG A 180 -12.91 -5.51 -11.48
N GLN A 181 -12.89 -5.58 -10.16
CA GLN A 181 -12.96 -4.44 -9.27
C GLN A 181 -11.74 -4.44 -8.35
N GLY A 182 -11.32 -3.25 -7.95
CA GLY A 182 -10.15 -3.06 -7.12
C GLY A 182 -10.25 -1.76 -6.35
N VAL A 183 -9.28 -1.55 -5.46
CA VAL A 183 -9.14 -0.29 -4.73
C VAL A 183 -8.27 0.68 -5.53
N SER A 184 -8.45 1.96 -5.27
CA SER A 184 -7.49 2.98 -5.67
C SER A 184 -6.57 3.27 -4.49
N ALA A 185 -5.26 3.32 -4.74
CA ALA A 185 -4.26 3.56 -3.70
C ALA A 185 -3.26 4.63 -4.14
N GLU A 186 -2.89 5.51 -3.21
CA GLU A 186 -1.89 6.56 -3.42
C GLU A 186 -0.95 6.62 -2.22
N ALA A 187 0.36 6.52 -2.47
CA ALA A 187 1.40 6.80 -1.50
C ALA A 187 2.16 8.04 -1.98
N LYS A 188 2.25 9.07 -1.13
CA LYS A 188 2.75 10.38 -1.54
C LYS A 188 3.72 10.96 -0.52
N VAL A 189 4.85 11.46 -1.01
CA VAL A 189 5.85 12.17 -0.22
C VAL A 189 6.17 13.49 -0.90
N GLU A 190 6.02 14.60 -0.18
CA GLU A 190 6.35 15.95 -0.66
C GLU A 190 5.76 16.33 -2.03
N GLY A 191 4.56 15.83 -2.36
CA GLY A 191 3.95 16.13 -3.66
C GLY A 191 4.17 15.06 -4.74
N VAL A 192 5.10 14.12 -4.53
CA VAL A 192 5.46 13.07 -5.49
C VAL A 192 4.77 11.75 -5.13
N ASN A 193 4.18 11.11 -6.14
CA ASN A 193 3.54 9.81 -5.98
C ASN A 193 4.57 8.69 -6.13
N LEU A 194 4.62 7.83 -5.11
CA LEU A 194 5.41 6.60 -5.12
C LEU A 194 4.63 5.49 -5.84
N ALA A 195 5.36 4.60 -6.50
CA ALA A 195 4.78 3.38 -7.03
C ALA A 195 4.24 2.50 -5.89
N VAL A 196 3.04 1.97 -6.05
CA VAL A 196 2.41 1.03 -5.11
C VAL A 196 2.01 -0.25 -5.83
N VAL A 197 2.13 -1.37 -5.12
CA VAL A 197 1.67 -2.69 -5.56
C VAL A 197 0.49 -3.10 -4.69
N THR A 198 -0.55 -3.62 -5.32
CA THR A 198 -1.76 -4.09 -4.62
C THR A 198 -1.96 -5.57 -4.86
N LYS A 199 -2.22 -6.33 -3.78
CA LYS A 199 -2.53 -7.76 -3.83
C LYS A 199 -3.87 -8.03 -3.17
N TYR A 200 -4.67 -8.88 -3.82
CA TYR A 200 -6.01 -9.25 -3.39
C TYR A 200 -6.06 -10.72 -3.01
N TRP A 201 -6.78 -11.08 -1.95
CA TRP A 201 -7.12 -12.47 -1.62
C TRP A 201 -8.55 -12.57 -1.08
N GLY A 202 -9.16 -13.74 -1.21
CA GLY A 202 -10.52 -13.98 -0.69
C GLY A 202 -10.54 -14.07 0.83
N LEU A 203 -11.56 -13.47 1.46
CA LEU A 203 -11.92 -13.72 2.85
C LEU A 203 -13.17 -14.62 2.90
N SER A 204 -13.34 -15.38 3.98
CA SER A 204 -14.48 -16.26 4.32
C SER A 204 -15.54 -16.53 3.22
N ASN A 205 -15.68 -17.79 2.80
CA ASN A 205 -16.61 -18.28 1.75
C ASN A 205 -16.32 -17.80 0.31
N THR A 206 -15.33 -16.93 0.11
CA THR A 206 -14.79 -16.62 -1.22
C THR A 206 -13.34 -17.10 -1.30
N VAL A 207 -13.07 -18.13 -2.11
CA VAL A 207 -11.71 -18.64 -2.33
C VAL A 207 -11.17 -18.00 -3.59
N TYR A 208 -10.20 -17.09 -3.45
CA TYR A 208 -9.53 -16.42 -4.56
C TYR A 208 -8.01 -16.48 -4.36
N PRO A 209 -7.23 -16.96 -5.34
CA PRO A 209 -5.78 -16.97 -5.25
C PRO A 209 -5.23 -15.54 -5.30
N THR A 210 -4.13 -15.31 -4.59
CA THR A 210 -3.50 -13.99 -4.53
C THR A 210 -3.08 -13.49 -5.91
N ASN A 211 -3.56 -12.31 -6.33
CA ASN A 211 -3.07 -11.62 -7.53
C ASN A 211 -3.32 -10.10 -7.50
N GLU A 212 -2.91 -9.42 -8.58
CA GLU A 212 -2.89 -7.96 -8.69
C GLU A 212 -4.06 -7.39 -9.53
N LEU A 213 -4.86 -8.24 -10.17
CA LEU A 213 -5.93 -7.81 -11.09
C LEU A 213 -7.25 -7.51 -10.40
N GLY A 214 -7.45 -8.00 -9.18
CA GLY A 214 -8.66 -7.80 -8.37
C GLY A 214 -9.81 -8.78 -8.68
N PRO A 215 -10.75 -8.96 -7.73
CA PRO A 215 -11.87 -9.89 -7.85
C PRO A 215 -12.99 -9.40 -8.79
N ILE A 216 -13.85 -10.33 -9.24
CA ILE A 216 -15.05 -10.05 -10.04
C ILE A 216 -16.33 -10.29 -9.24
N ASP A 217 -16.38 -11.43 -8.53
CA ASP A 217 -17.58 -11.88 -7.84
C ASP A 217 -17.92 -11.02 -6.62
N ALA A 218 -19.17 -11.13 -6.16
CA ALA A 218 -19.58 -10.54 -4.89
C ALA A 218 -18.93 -11.30 -3.72
N GLY A 219 -18.49 -10.55 -2.72
CA GLY A 219 -17.76 -11.11 -1.58
C GLY A 219 -17.00 -10.05 -0.79
N SER A 220 -16.27 -10.51 0.22
CA SER A 220 -15.32 -9.71 0.98
C SER A 220 -13.90 -10.20 0.68
N TYR A 221 -13.01 -9.27 0.38
CA TYR A 221 -11.66 -9.55 -0.07
C TYR A 221 -10.66 -8.75 0.75
N GLY A 222 -9.59 -9.42 1.18
CA GLY A 222 -8.44 -8.76 1.80
C GLY A 222 -7.62 -8.11 0.71
N VAL A 223 -7.16 -6.89 0.99
CA VAL A 223 -6.35 -6.11 0.07
C VAL A 223 -5.12 -5.61 0.81
N GLU A 224 -3.95 -6.00 0.33
CA GLU A 224 -2.66 -5.48 0.79
C GLU A 224 -2.18 -4.47 -0.23
N VAL A 225 -1.90 -3.25 0.23
CA VAL A 225 -1.28 -2.21 -0.57
C VAL A 225 0.10 -1.95 0.02
N LYS A 226 1.15 -2.07 -0.78
CA LYS A 226 2.53 -1.83 -0.39
C LYS A 226 3.20 -0.81 -1.30
N VAL A 227 4.08 0.00 -0.75
CA VAL A 227 5.06 0.77 -1.53
C VAL A 227 5.90 -0.24 -2.32
N ALA A 228 6.06 -0.01 -3.62
CA ALA A 228 6.74 -0.93 -4.53
C ALA A 228 8.23 -1.08 -4.18
N GLU A 229 8.81 -2.24 -4.45
CA GLU A 229 10.25 -2.47 -4.21
C GLU A 229 11.17 -1.60 -5.08
N SER A 230 10.67 -1.11 -6.22
CA SER A 230 11.34 -0.12 -7.05
C SER A 230 11.60 1.21 -6.32
N GLU A 231 10.81 1.51 -5.28
CA GLU A 231 11.03 2.65 -4.40
C GLU A 231 12.09 2.30 -3.36
N GLN A 232 13.35 2.46 -3.74
CA GLN A 232 14.48 2.01 -2.91
C GLN A 232 14.60 2.78 -1.59
N ASN A 233 14.13 4.03 -1.54
CA ASN A 233 14.26 4.88 -0.36
C ASN A 233 13.07 4.84 0.60
N TYR A 234 11.95 4.26 0.16
CA TYR A 234 10.71 4.23 0.93
C TYR A 234 10.20 2.81 1.11
N ALA A 235 9.51 2.60 2.23
CA ALA A 235 8.77 1.39 2.53
C ALA A 235 7.43 1.78 3.15
N GLY A 236 6.56 0.79 3.26
CA GLY A 236 5.30 0.93 3.96
C GLY A 236 4.19 0.21 3.24
N GLY A 237 3.07 0.11 3.93
CA GLY A 237 1.91 -0.58 3.41
C GLY A 237 0.75 -0.50 4.38
N THR A 238 -0.40 -0.92 3.90
CA THR A 238 -1.63 -0.99 4.66
C THR A 238 -2.50 -2.13 4.16
N ASN A 239 -3.35 -2.65 5.04
CA ASN A 239 -4.31 -3.67 4.71
C ASN A 239 -5.73 -3.10 4.86
N VAL A 240 -6.57 -3.32 3.86
CA VAL A 240 -7.98 -2.95 3.88
C VAL A 240 -8.85 -4.12 3.42
N VAL A 241 -10.16 -3.96 3.54
CA VAL A 241 -11.14 -4.91 3.00
C VAL A 241 -11.88 -4.25 1.84
N LEU A 242 -11.89 -4.93 0.69
CA LEU A 242 -12.76 -4.62 -0.44
C LEU A 242 -14.04 -5.44 -0.32
N THR A 243 -15.20 -4.78 -0.32
CA THR A 243 -16.51 -5.43 -0.32
C THR A 243 -17.21 -5.22 -1.65
N ILE A 244 -17.49 -6.30 -2.36
CA ILE A 244 -18.34 -6.30 -3.55
C ILE A 244 -19.71 -6.83 -3.14
N ALA A 245 -20.68 -5.92 -3.04
CA ALA A 245 -22.05 -6.28 -2.72
C ALA A 245 -22.70 -7.03 -3.89
N LYS A 246 -23.62 -7.93 -3.56
CA LYS A 246 -24.43 -8.62 -4.57
C LYS A 246 -25.29 -7.60 -5.34
N LYS A 247 -25.45 -7.83 -6.65
CA LYS A 247 -26.34 -7.01 -7.47
C LYS A 247 -27.79 -7.39 -7.20
N ALA A 248 -28.66 -6.40 -7.01
CA ALA A 248 -30.09 -6.66 -6.87
C ALA A 248 -30.69 -7.15 -8.20
N ALA A 249 -31.50 -8.19 -8.15
CA ALA A 249 -32.23 -8.70 -9.30
C ALA A 249 -33.60 -9.24 -8.91
N VAL A 250 -34.52 -9.29 -9.86
CA VAL A 250 -35.92 -9.73 -9.63
C VAL A 250 -36.27 -10.82 -10.61
N ILE A 251 -36.89 -11.89 -10.11
CA ILE A 251 -37.58 -12.90 -10.93
C ILE A 251 -39.06 -12.84 -10.56
N THR A 252 -39.91 -12.60 -11.55
CA THR A 252 -41.36 -12.58 -11.40
C THR A 252 -41.95 -13.73 -12.19
N ALA A 253 -42.58 -14.69 -11.51
CA ALA A 253 -43.41 -15.68 -12.19
C ALA A 253 -44.64 -14.99 -12.78
N ASN A 254 -44.87 -15.18 -14.08
CA ASN A 254 -46.05 -14.63 -14.71
C ASN A 254 -47.24 -15.53 -14.37
N SER A 255 -48.37 -14.93 -13.99
CA SER A 255 -49.61 -15.68 -13.83
C SER A 255 -50.09 -16.20 -15.20
N ASP A 256 -50.69 -17.40 -15.20
CA ASP A 256 -51.10 -18.07 -16.42
C ASP A 256 -52.40 -18.85 -16.21
N THR A 257 -53.10 -19.16 -17.30
CA THR A 257 -54.30 -20.00 -17.30
C THR A 257 -54.18 -21.09 -18.35
N ILE A 258 -54.22 -22.34 -17.90
CA ILE A 258 -54.13 -23.52 -18.77
C ILE A 258 -55.34 -24.43 -18.59
N ARG A 259 -55.52 -25.39 -19.49
CA ARG A 259 -56.55 -26.44 -19.36
C ARG A 259 -55.95 -27.71 -18.79
N ALA A 260 -56.75 -28.47 -18.06
CA ALA A 260 -56.37 -29.81 -17.60
C ALA A 260 -55.92 -30.69 -18.77
N GLY A 261 -54.79 -31.39 -18.60
CA GLY A 261 -54.11 -32.16 -19.64
C GLY A 261 -53.09 -31.38 -20.47
N THR A 262 -52.71 -30.16 -20.08
CA THR A 262 -51.62 -29.38 -20.71
C THR A 262 -50.41 -29.25 -19.80
N VAL A 263 -49.23 -28.98 -20.37
CA VAL A 263 -47.97 -28.86 -19.62
C VAL A 263 -47.77 -27.44 -19.13
N PHE A 264 -47.41 -27.27 -17.86
CA PHE A 264 -46.99 -25.97 -17.33
C PHE A 264 -45.68 -25.50 -17.95
N ASN A 265 -45.66 -24.28 -18.45
CA ASN A 265 -44.45 -23.65 -18.97
C ASN A 265 -43.60 -23.09 -17.83
N SER A 266 -42.59 -23.85 -17.37
CA SER A 266 -41.63 -23.41 -16.35
C SER A 266 -40.73 -22.25 -16.80
N ASN A 267 -40.85 -21.78 -18.05
CA ASN A 267 -40.16 -20.61 -18.56
C ASN A 267 -41.07 -19.37 -18.61
N ASN A 268 -42.32 -19.45 -18.15
CA ASN A 268 -43.23 -18.31 -18.10
C ASN A 268 -42.93 -17.39 -16.90
N TYR A 269 -41.82 -16.66 -16.99
CA TYR A 269 -41.39 -15.67 -16.02
C TYR A 269 -40.84 -14.43 -16.72
N SER A 270 -40.74 -13.34 -15.98
CA SER A 270 -39.96 -12.16 -16.35
C SER A 270 -38.81 -12.00 -15.37
N SER A 271 -37.70 -11.45 -15.85
CA SER A 271 -36.53 -11.17 -15.01
C SER A 271 -35.96 -9.78 -15.30
N SER A 272 -35.38 -9.15 -14.28
CA SER A 272 -34.79 -7.82 -14.37
C SER A 272 -33.61 -7.68 -13.41
N GLY A 273 -32.66 -6.79 -13.73
CA GLY A 273 -31.47 -6.51 -12.91
C GLY A 273 -30.27 -7.43 -13.14
N PHE A 274 -30.44 -8.53 -13.89
CA PHE A 274 -29.34 -9.41 -14.30
C PHE A 274 -28.48 -8.77 -15.40
N LEU A 275 -27.16 -9.00 -15.37
CA LEU A 275 -26.23 -8.49 -16.39
C LEU A 275 -26.36 -9.24 -17.73
N THR A 276 -26.79 -10.49 -17.68
CA THR A 276 -27.06 -11.34 -18.84
C THR A 276 -28.43 -11.98 -18.67
N ASN A 277 -29.06 -12.34 -19.79
CA ASN A 277 -30.33 -13.06 -19.76
C ASN A 277 -30.14 -14.41 -19.06
N ILE A 278 -30.94 -14.65 -18.02
CA ILE A 278 -31.00 -15.91 -17.32
C ILE A 278 -32.02 -16.82 -17.98
N GLY A 279 -31.60 -17.99 -18.44
CA GLY A 279 -32.46 -19.00 -19.08
C GLY A 279 -32.75 -20.21 -18.19
N GLY A 280 -33.73 -21.01 -18.59
CA GLY A 280 -34.09 -22.29 -17.95
C GLY A 280 -35.38 -22.23 -17.14
N GLY A 281 -35.79 -23.39 -16.60
CA GLY A 281 -36.98 -23.52 -15.76
C GLY A 281 -36.78 -22.94 -14.36
N LEU A 282 -36.79 -21.61 -14.25
CA LEU A 282 -36.52 -20.88 -13.01
C LEU A 282 -37.74 -20.75 -12.10
N VAL A 283 -38.88 -21.32 -12.50
CA VAL A 283 -40.10 -21.37 -11.70
C VAL A 283 -40.64 -22.79 -11.61
N THR A 284 -41.22 -23.13 -10.46
CA THR A 284 -41.82 -24.45 -10.18
C THR A 284 -43.21 -24.28 -9.58
N LEU A 285 -44.07 -25.30 -9.74
CA LEU A 285 -45.42 -25.27 -9.16
C LEU A 285 -45.46 -25.95 -7.80
N ARG A 286 -46.33 -25.44 -6.92
CA ARG A 286 -46.74 -26.15 -5.71
C ARG A 286 -48.26 -26.18 -5.56
N SER A 287 -48.78 -27.32 -5.10
CA SER A 287 -50.21 -27.50 -4.81
C SER A 287 -50.56 -27.04 -3.39
N GLY A 288 -51.60 -26.22 -3.28
CA GLY A 288 -52.12 -25.74 -1.99
C GLY A 288 -51.20 -24.76 -1.26
N SER A 289 -51.66 -24.27 -0.10
CA SER A 289 -51.00 -23.22 0.69
C SER A 289 -49.78 -23.69 1.50
N SER A 290 -49.54 -25.00 1.67
CA SER A 290 -48.44 -25.51 2.53
C SER A 290 -47.71 -26.79 2.08
N SER A 291 -47.98 -27.34 0.88
CA SER A 291 -47.26 -28.55 0.43
C SER A 291 -45.83 -28.20 0.01
N THR A 292 -44.83 -28.96 0.50
CA THR A 292 -43.41 -28.82 0.15
C THR A 292 -43.03 -29.56 -1.14
N ILE A 293 -43.96 -30.31 -1.74
CA ILE A 293 -43.69 -31.18 -2.89
C ILE A 293 -43.82 -30.39 -4.19
N PRO A 294 -42.76 -30.27 -5.01
CA PRO A 294 -42.86 -29.72 -6.36
C PRO A 294 -43.82 -30.57 -7.18
N VAL A 295 -44.74 -29.92 -7.89
CA VAL A 295 -45.71 -30.60 -8.73
C VAL A 295 -45.34 -30.34 -10.19
N SER A 296 -45.03 -31.39 -10.96
CA SER A 296 -45.07 -31.27 -12.42
C SER A 296 -46.54 -31.28 -12.84
N TYR A 297 -47.04 -30.19 -13.44
CA TYR A 297 -48.32 -30.23 -14.13
C TYR A 297 -48.05 -30.56 -15.59
N ASP A 298 -48.27 -31.82 -15.95
CA ASP A 298 -48.03 -32.37 -17.28
C ASP A 298 -49.34 -32.84 -17.92
N SER A 299 -49.27 -33.33 -19.15
CA SER A 299 -50.44 -33.74 -19.92
C SER A 299 -51.22 -34.92 -19.33
N SER A 300 -50.67 -35.63 -18.34
CA SER A 300 -51.36 -36.74 -17.67
C SER A 300 -52.31 -36.27 -16.55
N ARG A 301 -52.21 -35.00 -16.13
CA ARG A 301 -53.01 -34.48 -15.02
C ARG A 301 -54.34 -33.89 -15.47
N THR A 302 -55.42 -34.36 -14.86
CA THR A 302 -56.81 -33.95 -15.18
C THR A 302 -57.47 -33.08 -14.11
N MET A 303 -56.78 -32.86 -12.97
CA MET A 303 -57.32 -32.07 -11.87
C MET A 303 -57.20 -30.57 -12.17
N GLY A 304 -58.33 -29.85 -12.15
CA GLY A 304 -58.37 -28.39 -12.20
C GLY A 304 -58.17 -27.76 -10.82
N GLY A 305 -57.73 -26.51 -10.76
CA GLY A 305 -57.46 -25.80 -9.51
C GLY A 305 -56.56 -24.58 -9.67
N VAL A 306 -56.30 -23.89 -8.56
CA VAL A 306 -55.40 -22.73 -8.50
C VAL A 306 -54.11 -23.13 -7.79
N TYR A 307 -52.96 -22.81 -8.39
CA TYR A 307 -51.62 -23.19 -7.91
C TYR A 307 -50.73 -21.95 -7.77
N ARG A 308 -49.83 -21.95 -6.78
CA ARG A 308 -48.79 -20.93 -6.64
C ARG A 308 -47.58 -21.32 -7.48
N ILE A 309 -47.01 -20.33 -8.16
CA ILE A 309 -45.74 -20.47 -8.87
C ILE A 309 -44.64 -19.96 -7.94
N LEU A 310 -43.71 -20.83 -7.58
CA LEU A 310 -42.60 -20.56 -6.65
C LEU A 310 -41.24 -20.53 -7.36
N ARG A 311 -40.24 -19.96 -6.67
CA ARG A 311 -38.87 -19.91 -7.18
C ARG A 311 -38.33 -21.32 -7.42
N GLY A 312 -37.75 -21.52 -8.60
CA GLY A 312 -36.90 -22.66 -8.89
C GLY A 312 -35.47 -22.46 -8.36
N SER A 313 -34.59 -23.39 -8.69
CA SER A 313 -33.17 -23.25 -8.40
C SER A 313 -32.53 -22.27 -9.38
N VAL A 314 -31.78 -21.31 -8.85
CA VAL A 314 -30.85 -20.49 -9.62
C VAL A 314 -29.46 -21.11 -9.45
N GLY A 315 -28.65 -21.17 -10.52
CA GLY A 315 -27.31 -21.76 -10.44
C GLY A 315 -26.41 -21.05 -9.42
N ASP A 316 -25.42 -21.75 -8.89
CA ASP A 316 -24.57 -21.27 -7.79
C ASP A 316 -23.92 -19.91 -8.10
N SER A 317 -23.38 -19.73 -9.31
CA SER A 317 -22.77 -18.46 -9.75
C SER A 317 -23.74 -17.28 -9.77
N VAL A 318 -25.02 -17.52 -10.05
CA VAL A 318 -26.06 -16.48 -9.98
C VAL A 318 -26.38 -16.17 -8.52
N SER A 319 -26.57 -17.21 -7.70
CA SER A 319 -26.87 -17.03 -6.27
C SER A 319 -25.72 -16.38 -5.47
N GLN A 320 -24.48 -16.58 -5.93
CA GLN A 320 -23.28 -15.97 -5.34
C GLN A 320 -23.24 -14.46 -5.59
N ASN A 321 -23.57 -14.03 -6.82
CA ASN A 321 -23.37 -12.65 -7.27
C ASN A 321 -24.61 -11.76 -7.19
N TYR A 322 -25.80 -12.36 -7.06
CA TYR A 322 -27.07 -11.64 -7.07
C TYR A 322 -27.84 -11.82 -5.77
N GLN A 323 -28.45 -10.73 -5.30
CA GLN A 323 -29.49 -10.76 -4.29
C GLN A 323 -30.82 -10.76 -5.03
N ILE A 324 -31.43 -11.94 -5.12
CA ILE A 324 -32.62 -12.17 -5.95
C ILE A 324 -33.88 -12.01 -5.11
N GLU A 325 -34.71 -11.04 -5.47
CA GLU A 325 -36.10 -10.94 -5.03
C GLU A 325 -36.96 -11.84 -5.92
N TYR A 326 -37.83 -12.65 -5.31
CA TYR A 326 -38.75 -13.50 -6.04
C TYR A 326 -40.19 -13.02 -5.85
N ARG A 327 -40.90 -12.81 -6.96
CA ARG A 327 -42.31 -12.43 -6.99
C ARG A 327 -43.13 -13.60 -7.56
N GLU A 328 -44.04 -14.11 -6.74
CA GLU A 328 -44.88 -15.26 -7.08
C GLU A 328 -45.98 -14.90 -8.08
N GLY A 329 -46.27 -15.84 -8.97
CA GLY A 329 -47.41 -15.82 -9.89
C GLY A 329 -48.44 -16.87 -9.51
N THR A 330 -49.58 -16.84 -10.19
CA THR A 330 -50.67 -17.81 -10.00
C THR A 330 -50.95 -18.57 -11.29
N LEU A 331 -50.98 -19.90 -11.22
CA LEU A 331 -51.45 -20.75 -12.32
C LEU A 331 -52.90 -21.17 -12.06
N THR A 332 -53.80 -20.82 -12.97
CA THR A 332 -55.19 -21.29 -12.96
C THR A 332 -55.35 -22.44 -13.95
N VAL A 333 -55.76 -23.61 -13.47
CA VAL A 333 -56.04 -24.77 -14.32
C VAL A 333 -57.53 -24.97 -14.45
N LEU A 334 -58.06 -24.72 -15.63
CA LEU A 334 -59.45 -24.96 -15.98
C LEU A 334 -59.70 -26.47 -16.11
N LYS A 335 -60.82 -26.95 -15.56
CA LYS A 335 -61.27 -28.34 -15.75
C LYS A 335 -61.55 -28.60 -17.24
N GLN A 336 -61.38 -29.84 -17.68
CA GLN A 336 -61.80 -30.23 -19.04
C GLN A 336 -63.32 -30.03 -19.19
N SER A 337 -63.73 -29.42 -20.30
CA SER A 337 -65.13 -29.32 -20.69
C SER A 337 -65.59 -30.70 -21.17
N VAL A 338 -66.56 -31.29 -20.49
CA VAL A 338 -67.26 -32.48 -20.98
C VAL A 338 -68.36 -31.99 -21.91
N VAL A 339 -68.17 -32.15 -23.22
CA VAL A 339 -69.25 -31.96 -24.19
C VAL A 339 -69.86 -33.33 -24.45
N THR A 340 -71.07 -33.54 -23.95
CA THR A 340 -71.87 -34.70 -24.33
C THR A 340 -72.67 -34.36 -25.58
N GLU A 341 -72.19 -34.81 -26.74
CA GLU A 341 -73.02 -34.86 -27.95
C GLU A 341 -73.86 -36.15 -27.89
N GLY A 342 -75.19 -35.97 -27.82
CA GLY A 342 -76.15 -37.06 -27.92
C GLY A 342 -76.93 -36.93 -29.22
N THR A 343 -76.86 -37.94 -30.08
CA THR A 343 -77.75 -38.04 -31.24
C THR A 343 -79.02 -38.73 -30.79
N VAL A 344 -80.16 -38.04 -30.90
CA VAL A 344 -81.48 -38.63 -30.61
C VAL A 344 -81.96 -39.37 -31.85
N MET A 345 -82.13 -40.68 -31.78
CA MET A 345 -82.74 -41.46 -32.86
C MET A 345 -84.23 -41.69 -32.53
N PRO A 346 -85.17 -41.27 -33.39
CA PRO A 346 -86.58 -41.59 -33.20
C PRO A 346 -86.84 -43.08 -33.52
N LEU A 347 -87.49 -43.82 -32.61
CA LEU A 347 -87.84 -45.25 -32.79
C LEU A 347 -89.14 -45.47 -33.61
N GLY A 348 -89.57 -44.49 -34.39
CA GLY A 348 -90.83 -44.54 -35.14
C GLY A 348 -92.06 -44.21 -34.29
N MET A 349 -93.19 -43.98 -34.96
CA MET A 349 -94.42 -43.44 -34.34
C MET A 349 -94.92 -44.33 -33.19
N GLY A 350 -94.98 -43.76 -31.99
CA GLY A 350 -95.60 -44.37 -30.81
C GLY A 350 -94.68 -45.15 -29.87
N GLN A 351 -93.36 -45.19 -30.12
CA GLN A 351 -92.37 -45.74 -29.20
C GLN A 351 -91.33 -44.65 -28.86
N GLY A 352 -90.94 -44.53 -27.59
CA GLY A 352 -90.14 -43.42 -27.06
C GLY A 352 -88.74 -43.27 -27.69
N PHE A 353 -87.99 -42.25 -27.25
CA PHE A 353 -86.62 -41.97 -27.72
C PHE A 353 -85.60 -42.79 -26.92
N THR A 354 -84.53 -43.26 -27.57
CA THR A 354 -83.31 -43.71 -26.86
C THR A 354 -82.31 -42.56 -26.85
N ALA A 355 -81.96 -42.05 -25.68
CA ALA A 355 -80.85 -41.11 -25.52
C ALA A 355 -79.54 -41.89 -25.44
N VAL A 356 -78.66 -41.72 -26.43
CA VAL A 356 -77.29 -42.22 -26.34
C VAL A 356 -76.43 -41.08 -25.79
N VAL A 357 -75.99 -41.20 -24.54
CA VAL A 357 -74.99 -40.29 -23.96
C VAL A 357 -73.63 -40.96 -24.07
N LEU A 358 -72.74 -40.41 -24.89
CA LEU A 358 -71.35 -40.85 -24.97
C LEU A 358 -70.53 -40.02 -23.98
N THR A 359 -70.23 -40.60 -22.82
CA THR A 359 -69.15 -40.11 -21.95
C THR A 359 -67.96 -41.05 -22.05
N ASN A 360 -66.89 -40.56 -22.67
CA ASN A 360 -65.52 -41.08 -22.61
C ASN A 360 -65.40 -42.62 -22.61
N GLY A 361 -65.75 -43.24 -23.74
CA GLY A 361 -65.32 -44.61 -24.06
C GLY A 361 -66.15 -45.77 -23.51
N ALA A 362 -67.24 -45.53 -22.77
CA ALA A 362 -68.16 -46.59 -22.33
C ALA A 362 -69.60 -46.29 -22.75
N VAL A 363 -70.19 -47.20 -23.54
CA VAL A 363 -71.62 -47.20 -23.87
C VAL A 363 -72.37 -47.78 -22.68
N THR A 364 -73.12 -46.95 -21.96
CA THR A 364 -74.03 -47.42 -20.92
C THR A 364 -75.46 -47.17 -21.37
N ASN A 365 -76.19 -48.22 -21.70
CA ASN A 365 -77.60 -48.14 -22.10
C ASN A 365 -78.45 -47.95 -20.84
N TRP A 366 -79.01 -46.75 -20.63
CA TRP A 366 -79.99 -46.49 -19.58
C TRP A 366 -81.40 -46.60 -20.17
N GLY A 367 -82.03 -47.77 -19.99
CA GLY A 367 -83.45 -47.92 -20.20
C GLY A 367 -84.22 -47.29 -19.05
N THR A 368 -84.95 -46.20 -19.31
CA THR A 368 -86.35 -45.93 -18.90
C THR A 368 -86.72 -44.43 -19.08
N ASN A 369 -88.01 -44.21 -19.34
CA ASN A 369 -88.62 -43.07 -20.03
C ASN A 369 -88.66 -41.70 -19.31
N THR A 370 -87.59 -41.24 -18.67
CA THR A 370 -87.58 -39.87 -18.12
C THR A 370 -86.17 -39.26 -18.09
N LEU A 371 -85.93 -38.26 -18.94
CA LEU A 371 -84.73 -37.42 -18.92
C LEU A 371 -84.88 -36.36 -17.83
N THR A 372 -84.24 -36.55 -16.68
CA THR A 372 -84.07 -35.47 -15.69
C THR A 372 -82.81 -34.72 -16.08
N ILE A 373 -82.95 -33.51 -16.64
CA ILE A 373 -81.81 -32.63 -16.92
C ILE A 373 -81.22 -32.21 -15.56
N PRO A 374 -79.96 -32.55 -15.23
CA PRO A 374 -79.31 -31.98 -14.06
C PRO A 374 -79.14 -30.48 -14.31
N THR A 375 -79.54 -29.68 -13.34
CA THR A 375 -79.38 -28.23 -13.32
C THR A 375 -77.97 -27.84 -13.78
N VAL A 376 -77.89 -27.08 -14.87
CA VAL A 376 -76.67 -26.38 -15.27
C VAL A 376 -76.27 -25.48 -14.11
N ILE A 377 -75.22 -25.83 -13.39
CA ILE A 377 -74.56 -24.90 -12.45
C ILE A 377 -73.30 -24.38 -13.14
N ASN A 378 -73.34 -23.06 -13.37
CA ASN A 378 -72.28 -22.12 -13.76
C ASN A 378 -71.85 -22.06 -15.24
N GLN A 379 -72.20 -20.91 -15.84
CA GLN A 379 -71.33 -20.19 -16.78
C GLN A 379 -70.19 -19.51 -16.01
#